data_AF-A0A1K2I0J7-F1
#
_entry.id   AF-A0A1K2I0J7-F1
#
_cell.length_a   1.000
_cell.length_b   1.000
_cell.length_c   1.000
_cell.angle_alpha   90.00
_cell.angle_beta   90.00
_cell.angle_gamma   90.00
#
_symmetry.space_group_name_H-M   'P 1'
#
loop_
_entity.id
_entity.type
_entity.pdbx_description
1 polymer ?
#
loop_
_entity_poly.entity_id
_entity_poly.type
_entity_poly.pdbx_seq_one_letter_code
_entity_poly.pdbx_strand_id
1 'polypeptide(L)'
;MTDPVTHRLTTAEAIAEHLHGLIRRDGRLADVVARAGPVDVRMTEPGFAGMAKVICGQQLSVASARAIWTRFAAIEGATDPGQFLLLPEETIRASGFSAGKTRTLRAVAEAVVAGELDFSHIELLPAEAAIARLTAIKGIGPWTAEIYLMFCAGHPDVFPSGDLALQKAVAHALGLDTRPAAAELAAIAKAWSPHRAAAALLFWRYFAAIREREGIAL
;
A
#
# COMPACT_ATOMS: atom_id res chain seq x y z
N MET A 1 -24.51 -10.66 9.62
CA MET A 1 -23.65 -10.84 8.44
C MET A 1 -23.36 -9.45 7.90
N THR A 2 -22.39 -8.77 8.52
CA THR A 2 -22.00 -7.39 8.16
C THR A 2 -21.25 -7.42 6.85
N ASP A 3 -21.72 -6.63 5.89
CA ASP A 3 -21.22 -6.49 4.53
C ASP A 3 -19.69 -6.25 4.53
N PRO A 4 -18.91 -7.06 3.80
CA PRO A 4 -17.44 -7.08 3.89
C PRO A 4 -16.74 -5.78 3.45
N VAL A 5 -17.48 -4.77 2.96
CA VAL A 5 -16.91 -3.59 2.28
C VAL A 5 -17.43 -2.23 2.79
N THR A 6 -18.30 -2.19 3.81
CA THR A 6 -19.15 -0.99 4.08
C THR A 6 -18.46 0.31 4.52
N HIS A 7 -17.14 0.39 4.67
CA HIS A 7 -16.47 1.68 4.85
C HIS A 7 -15.04 1.65 4.32
N ARG A 8 -14.84 2.19 3.12
CA ARG A 8 -13.52 2.27 2.49
C ARG A 8 -12.84 3.55 2.91
N LEU A 9 -11.51 3.55 2.95
CA LEU A 9 -10.69 4.70 3.34
C LEU A 9 -10.56 5.74 2.19
N THR A 10 -11.67 6.05 1.53
CA THR A 10 -11.74 6.91 0.34
C THR A 10 -12.08 8.36 0.67
N THR A 11 -12.55 8.65 1.90
CA THR A 11 -12.88 10.01 2.37
C THR A 11 -12.24 10.31 3.72
N ALA A 12 -12.15 11.60 4.05
CA ALA A 12 -11.57 12.03 5.33
C ALA A 12 -12.46 11.60 6.51
N GLU A 13 -13.78 11.64 6.31
CA GLU A 13 -14.77 11.17 7.27
C GLU A 13 -14.59 9.67 7.53
N ALA A 14 -14.37 8.89 6.46
CA ALA A 14 -14.14 7.46 6.61
C ALA A 14 -12.87 7.15 7.39
N ILE A 15 -11.78 7.85 7.10
CA ILE A 15 -10.54 7.72 7.86
C ILE A 15 -10.79 8.08 9.33
N ALA A 16 -11.47 9.18 9.63
CA ALA A 16 -11.76 9.60 11.01
C ALA A 16 -12.57 8.53 11.76
N GLU A 17 -13.58 7.92 11.13
CA GLU A 17 -14.35 6.83 11.72
C GLU A 17 -13.49 5.59 12.00
N HIS A 18 -12.61 5.21 11.08
CA HIS A 18 -11.69 4.11 11.32
C HIS A 18 -10.68 4.42 12.42
N LEU A 19 -10.18 5.65 12.53
CA LEU A 19 -9.29 6.08 13.60
C LEU A 19 -10.01 6.05 14.97
N HIS A 20 -11.26 6.50 15.03
CA HIS A 20 -12.07 6.37 16.25
C HIS A 20 -12.30 4.91 16.65
N GLY A 21 -12.61 4.04 15.68
CA GLY A 21 -12.72 2.60 15.91
C GLY A 21 -11.42 1.97 16.39
N LEU A 22 -10.29 2.41 15.82
CA LEU A 22 -8.95 1.98 16.18
C LEU A 22 -8.60 2.35 17.64
N ILE A 23 -8.84 3.59 18.06
CA ILE A 23 -8.58 4.03 19.45
C ILE A 23 -9.46 3.27 20.45
N ARG A 24 -10.73 3.00 20.12
CA ARG A 24 -11.60 2.19 20.99
C ARG A 24 -11.08 0.77 21.19
N ARG A 25 -10.34 0.22 20.22
CA ARG A 25 -9.74 -1.12 20.29
C ARG A 25 -8.39 -1.12 20.99
N ASP A 26 -7.57 -0.10 20.74
CA ASP A 26 -6.25 0.05 21.33
C ASP A 26 -6.04 1.50 21.82
N GLY A 27 -6.35 1.73 23.10
CA GLY A 27 -6.29 3.06 23.71
C GLY A 27 -4.88 3.67 23.73
N ARG A 28 -3.83 2.85 23.57
CA ARG A 28 -2.44 3.35 23.46
C ARG A 28 -2.25 4.23 22.23
N LEU A 29 -3.09 4.05 21.20
CA LEU A 29 -2.99 4.80 19.95
C LEU A 29 -3.55 6.23 20.03
N ALA A 30 -4.20 6.61 21.13
CA ALA A 30 -4.71 7.97 21.30
C ALA A 30 -3.57 9.02 21.27
N ASP A 31 -2.46 8.76 21.96
CA ASP A 31 -1.27 9.63 21.91
C ASP A 31 -0.65 9.66 20.52
N VAL A 32 -0.62 8.50 19.84
CA VAL A 32 -0.10 8.38 18.47
C VAL A 32 -0.91 9.26 17.51
N VAL A 33 -2.24 9.27 17.61
CA VAL A 33 -3.12 10.16 16.82
C VAL A 33 -2.84 11.63 17.12
N ALA A 34 -2.77 12.01 18.39
CA ALA A 34 -2.49 13.38 18.80
C ALA A 34 -1.13 13.88 18.26
N ARG A 35 -0.09 13.03 18.34
CA ARG A 35 1.25 13.36 17.84
C ARG A 35 1.31 13.31 16.32
N ALA A 36 0.61 12.41 15.64
CA ALA A 36 0.61 12.35 14.18
C ALA A 36 -0.01 13.61 13.55
N GLY A 37 -1.07 14.16 14.15
CA GLY A 37 -1.89 15.20 13.56
C GLY A 37 -2.84 14.64 12.48
N PRO A 38 -3.37 15.48 11.59
CA PRO A 38 -4.31 15.05 10.54
C PRO A 38 -3.73 13.94 9.65
N VAL A 39 -4.55 12.94 9.36
CA VAL A 39 -4.24 11.82 8.46
C VAL A 39 -5.03 12.02 7.17
N ASP A 40 -4.32 12.25 6.07
CA ASP A 40 -4.93 12.54 4.78
C ASP A 40 -5.43 11.29 4.07
N VAL A 41 -6.45 11.48 3.22
CA VAL A 41 -6.86 10.48 2.23
C VAL A 41 -5.73 10.24 1.24
N ARG A 42 -5.39 8.97 1.03
CA ARG A 42 -4.37 8.55 0.07
C ARG A 42 -4.95 7.55 -0.90
N MET A 43 -5.39 8.05 -2.05
CA MET A 43 -5.88 7.21 -3.15
C MET A 43 -4.96 7.31 -4.37
N THR A 44 -4.91 6.22 -5.12
CA THR A 44 -4.29 6.13 -6.45
C THR A 44 -5.32 5.50 -7.38
N GLU A 45 -5.25 5.82 -8.66
CA GLU A 45 -6.06 5.19 -9.69
C GLU A 45 -5.99 3.65 -9.56
N PRO A 46 -7.14 2.96 -9.58
CA PRO A 46 -7.19 1.50 -9.48
C PRO A 46 -6.69 0.80 -10.75
N GLY A 47 -6.84 -0.52 -10.81
CA GLY A 47 -6.46 -1.31 -11.99
C GLY A 47 -4.95 -1.40 -12.27
N PHE A 48 -4.62 -1.59 -13.55
CA PHE A 48 -3.24 -1.80 -14.01
C PHE A 48 -2.33 -0.60 -13.73
N ALA A 49 -2.82 0.62 -13.97
CA ALA A 49 -2.07 1.85 -13.69
C ALA A 49 -1.68 1.96 -12.20
N GLY A 50 -2.63 1.67 -11.30
CA GLY A 50 -2.39 1.62 -9.87
C GLY A 50 -1.34 0.60 -9.48
N MET A 51 -1.50 -0.65 -9.93
CA MET A 51 -0.52 -1.71 -9.68
C MET A 51 0.86 -1.34 -10.22
N ALA A 52 0.93 -0.71 -11.40
CA ALA A 52 2.18 -0.26 -12.00
C ALA A 52 2.89 0.78 -11.13
N LYS A 53 2.14 1.71 -10.55
CA LYS A 53 2.66 2.71 -9.61
C LYS A 53 3.16 2.08 -8.31
N VAL A 54 2.47 1.06 -7.79
CA VAL A 54 2.92 0.31 -6.60
C VAL A 54 4.23 -0.43 -6.88
N ILE A 55 4.32 -1.14 -8.02
CA ILE A 55 5.53 -1.85 -8.43
C ILE A 55 6.70 -0.86 -8.65
N CYS A 56 6.43 0.30 -9.25
CA CYS A 56 7.40 1.38 -9.37
C CYS A 56 8.01 1.75 -8.01
N GLY A 57 7.18 1.88 -6.97
CA GLY A 57 7.59 2.29 -5.63
C GLY A 57 8.39 1.27 -4.82
N GLN A 58 8.44 -0.01 -5.21
CA GLN A 58 9.14 -1.04 -4.44
C GLN A 58 10.61 -0.67 -4.20
N GLN A 59 11.06 -0.75 -2.93
CA GLN A 59 12.46 -0.54 -2.51
C GLN A 59 13.07 0.80 -2.95
N LEU A 60 12.25 1.83 -3.12
CA LEU A 60 12.70 3.18 -3.50
C LEU A 60 12.24 4.23 -2.50
N SER A 61 12.97 5.34 -2.46
CA SER A 61 12.47 6.56 -1.81
C SER A 61 11.24 7.09 -2.56
N VAL A 62 10.38 7.83 -1.86
CA VAL A 62 9.20 8.49 -2.47
C VAL A 62 9.61 9.41 -3.63
N ALA A 63 10.73 10.14 -3.49
CA ALA A 63 11.23 11.05 -4.52
C ALA A 63 11.70 10.29 -5.77
N SER A 64 12.46 9.20 -5.59
CA SER A 64 12.93 8.35 -6.69
C SER A 64 11.76 7.69 -7.43
N ALA A 65 10.81 7.12 -6.68
CA ALA A 65 9.61 6.50 -7.24
C ALA A 65 8.76 7.51 -8.04
N ARG A 66 8.59 8.73 -7.51
CA ARG A 66 7.89 9.82 -8.22
C ARG A 66 8.56 10.16 -9.54
N ALA A 67 9.88 10.34 -9.54
CA ALA A 67 10.62 10.69 -10.75
C ALA A 67 10.51 9.61 -11.84
N ILE A 68 10.62 8.32 -11.48
CA ILE A 68 10.43 7.21 -12.41
C ILE A 68 8.99 7.17 -12.92
N TRP A 69 8.01 7.28 -12.02
CA TRP A 69 6.60 7.28 -12.39
C TRP A 69 6.24 8.39 -13.36
N THR A 70 6.74 9.62 -13.15
CA THR A 70 6.50 10.74 -14.06
C THR A 70 6.98 10.45 -15.48
N ARG A 71 8.15 9.83 -15.65
CA ARG A 71 8.64 9.43 -16.98
C ARG A 71 7.85 8.26 -17.56
N PHE A 72 7.53 7.27 -16.74
CA PHE A 72 6.80 6.08 -17.17
C PHE A 72 5.38 6.42 -17.66
N ALA A 73 4.63 7.18 -16.87
CA ALA A 73 3.25 7.56 -17.20
C ALA A 73 3.15 8.54 -18.39
N ALA A 74 4.26 9.15 -18.81
CA ALA A 74 4.32 9.98 -20.00
C ALA A 74 4.49 9.17 -21.30
N ILE A 75 4.81 7.87 -21.20
CA ILE A 75 4.88 6.98 -22.37
C ILE A 75 3.46 6.61 -22.77
N GLU A 76 3.09 6.90 -24.01
CA GLU A 76 1.77 6.55 -24.55
C GLU A 76 1.53 5.04 -24.44
N GLY A 77 0.36 4.66 -23.89
CA GLY A 77 -0.02 3.26 -23.70
C GLY A 77 0.63 2.55 -22.51
N ALA A 78 1.56 3.17 -21.76
CA ALA A 78 2.27 2.47 -20.69
C ALA A 78 1.39 2.11 -19.48
N THR A 79 0.27 2.80 -19.28
CA THR A 79 -0.69 2.54 -18.20
C THR A 79 -1.92 1.76 -18.64
N ASP A 80 -1.98 1.35 -19.91
CA ASP A 80 -2.99 0.42 -20.43
C ASP A 80 -2.35 -0.96 -20.60
N PRO A 81 -2.94 -2.05 -20.08
CA PRO A 81 -2.30 -3.37 -20.11
C PRO A 81 -2.10 -3.88 -21.55
N GLY A 82 -3.04 -3.62 -22.47
CA GLY A 82 -2.93 -4.07 -23.86
C GLY A 82 -1.86 -3.32 -24.64
N GLN A 83 -1.85 -2.00 -24.54
CA GLN A 83 -0.84 -1.15 -25.19
C GLN A 83 0.55 -1.34 -24.56
N PHE A 84 0.63 -1.52 -23.24
CA PHE A 84 1.89 -1.76 -22.54
C PHE A 84 2.61 -3.00 -23.10
N LEU A 85 1.89 -4.05 -23.46
CA LEU A 85 2.50 -5.26 -24.01
C LEU A 85 3.15 -5.04 -25.37
N LEU A 86 2.69 -4.04 -26.13
CA LEU A 86 3.25 -3.64 -27.43
C LEU A 86 4.49 -2.75 -27.30
N LEU A 87 4.78 -2.22 -26.10
CA LEU A 87 5.93 -1.35 -25.89
C LEU A 87 7.26 -2.12 -25.92
N PRO A 88 8.27 -1.61 -26.63
CA PRO A 88 9.64 -2.11 -26.55
C PRO A 88 10.17 -2.07 -25.11
N GLU A 89 10.90 -3.11 -24.70
CA GLU A 89 11.47 -3.18 -23.35
C GLU A 89 12.43 -2.00 -23.07
N GLU A 90 13.19 -1.57 -24.08
CA GLU A 90 14.09 -0.42 -23.99
C GLU A 90 13.36 0.88 -23.60
N THR A 91 12.16 1.11 -24.14
CA THR A 91 11.33 2.27 -23.83
C THR A 91 10.91 2.27 -22.37
N ILE A 92 10.50 1.11 -21.85
CA ILE A 92 10.12 0.96 -20.45
C ILE A 92 11.34 1.18 -19.55
N ARG A 93 12.49 0.60 -19.89
CA ARG A 93 13.73 0.73 -19.10
C ARG A 93 14.26 2.17 -19.10
N ALA A 94 14.11 2.91 -20.20
CA ALA A 94 14.50 4.31 -20.29
C ALA A 94 13.75 5.21 -19.29
N SER A 95 12.55 4.82 -18.83
CA SER A 95 11.85 5.53 -17.76
C SER A 95 12.51 5.39 -16.37
N GLY A 96 13.36 4.36 -16.18
CA GLY A 96 14.03 4.03 -14.93
C GLY A 96 13.48 2.78 -14.22
N PHE A 97 12.55 2.05 -14.84
CA PHE A 97 12.14 0.73 -14.36
C PHE A 97 13.30 -0.27 -14.44
N SER A 98 13.48 -1.06 -13.38
CA SER A 98 14.44 -2.16 -13.40
C SER A 98 13.90 -3.33 -14.24
N ALA A 99 14.78 -4.16 -14.78
CA ALA A 99 14.38 -5.34 -15.54
C ALA A 99 13.46 -6.29 -14.74
N GLY A 100 13.67 -6.39 -13.42
CA GLY A 100 12.80 -7.15 -12.53
C GLY A 100 11.38 -6.59 -12.49
N LYS A 101 11.24 -5.28 -12.27
CA LYS A 101 9.94 -4.60 -12.24
C LYS A 101 9.24 -4.63 -13.59
N THR A 102 9.98 -4.47 -14.69
CA THR A 102 9.43 -4.59 -16.05
C THR A 102 8.85 -5.97 -16.30
N ARG A 103 9.55 -7.05 -15.89
CA ARG A 103 9.00 -8.41 -15.99
C ARG A 103 7.75 -8.61 -15.15
N THR A 104 7.72 -8.08 -13.92
CA THR A 104 6.51 -8.14 -13.08
C THR A 104 5.35 -7.42 -13.75
N LEU A 105 5.55 -6.20 -14.27
CA LEU A 105 4.50 -5.46 -14.98
C LEU A 105 3.98 -6.19 -16.20
N ARG A 106 4.87 -6.81 -16.98
CA ARG A 106 4.49 -7.62 -18.14
C ARG A 106 3.61 -8.81 -17.73
N ALA A 107 3.99 -9.54 -16.67
CA ALA A 107 3.17 -10.62 -16.15
C ALA A 107 1.78 -10.15 -15.67
N VAL A 108 1.69 -8.97 -15.04
CA VAL A 108 0.39 -8.39 -14.65
C VAL A 108 -0.42 -8.04 -15.90
N ALA A 109 0.17 -7.37 -16.88
CA ALA A 109 -0.52 -6.98 -18.11
C ALA A 109 -1.02 -8.20 -18.90
N GLU A 110 -0.19 -9.25 -19.03
CA GLU A 110 -0.56 -10.52 -19.65
C GLU A 110 -1.76 -11.16 -18.93
N ALA A 111 -1.73 -11.23 -17.60
CA ALA A 111 -2.84 -11.79 -16.82
C ALA A 111 -4.14 -10.99 -16.98
N VAL A 112 -4.06 -9.66 -17.08
CA VAL A 112 -5.24 -8.81 -17.34
C VAL A 112 -5.79 -9.04 -18.73
N VAL A 113 -4.94 -9.03 -19.76
CA VAL A 113 -5.36 -9.23 -21.16
C VAL A 113 -5.92 -10.64 -21.39
N ALA A 114 -5.38 -11.65 -20.70
CA ALA A 114 -5.90 -13.02 -20.73
C ALA A 114 -7.20 -13.22 -19.94
N GLY A 115 -7.65 -12.22 -19.16
CA GLY A 115 -8.83 -12.32 -18.29
C GLY A 115 -8.60 -13.14 -17.01
N GLU A 116 -7.35 -13.46 -16.67
CA GLU A 116 -6.98 -14.19 -15.46
C GLU A 116 -6.93 -13.27 -14.22
N LEU A 117 -6.70 -11.97 -14.44
CA LEU A 117 -6.72 -10.94 -13.41
C LEU A 117 -7.74 -9.84 -13.76
N ASP A 118 -8.79 -9.76 -12.94
CA ASP A 118 -9.76 -8.66 -12.97
C ASP A 118 -9.64 -7.84 -11.68
N PHE A 119 -9.01 -6.67 -11.78
CA PHE A 119 -8.85 -5.77 -10.64
C PHE A 119 -10.18 -5.31 -10.04
N SER A 120 -11.21 -5.07 -10.87
CA SER A 120 -12.52 -4.64 -10.38
C SER A 120 -13.16 -5.71 -9.48
N HIS A 121 -12.96 -6.98 -9.82
CA HIS A 121 -13.37 -8.10 -8.97
C HIS A 121 -12.49 -8.23 -7.72
N ILE A 122 -11.16 -8.14 -7.87
CA ILE A 122 -10.20 -8.23 -6.74
C ILE A 122 -10.52 -7.19 -5.66
N GLU A 123 -10.84 -5.97 -6.06
CA GLU A 123 -11.12 -4.86 -5.15
C GLU A 123 -12.31 -5.14 -4.23
N LEU A 124 -13.26 -5.98 -4.66
CA LEU A 124 -14.47 -6.36 -3.90
C LEU A 124 -14.25 -7.57 -2.98
N LEU A 125 -13.14 -8.30 -3.14
CA LEU A 125 -12.86 -9.47 -2.32
C LEU A 125 -12.44 -9.10 -0.89
N PRO A 126 -12.67 -10.00 0.09
CA PRO A 126 -12.02 -9.90 1.39
C PRO A 126 -10.49 -9.88 1.24
N ALA A 127 -9.80 -9.13 2.11
CA ALA A 127 -8.34 -8.94 2.07
C ALA A 127 -7.55 -10.22 1.79
N GLU A 128 -7.80 -11.31 2.52
CA GLU A 128 -7.05 -12.55 2.38
C GLU A 128 -7.19 -13.15 0.97
N ALA A 129 -8.40 -13.19 0.43
CA ALA A 129 -8.67 -13.71 -0.91
C ALA A 129 -8.05 -12.80 -1.99
N ALA A 130 -8.15 -11.48 -1.83
CA ALA A 130 -7.53 -10.52 -2.73
C ALA A 130 -5.99 -10.65 -2.75
N ILE A 131 -5.36 -10.74 -1.57
CA ILE A 131 -3.91 -10.93 -1.44
C ILE A 131 -3.48 -12.25 -2.08
N ALA A 132 -4.18 -13.35 -1.82
CA ALA A 132 -3.87 -14.64 -2.42
C ALA A 132 -3.88 -14.60 -3.95
N ARG A 133 -4.88 -13.94 -4.55
CA ARG A 133 -4.97 -13.76 -6.00
C ARG A 133 -3.85 -12.89 -6.56
N LEU A 134 -3.57 -11.75 -5.94
CA LEU A 134 -2.52 -10.83 -6.40
C LEU A 134 -1.12 -11.47 -6.29
N THR A 135 -0.84 -12.17 -5.19
CA THR A 135 0.45 -12.81 -4.94
C THR A 135 0.71 -14.07 -5.78
N ALA A 136 -0.30 -14.59 -6.49
CA ALA A 136 -0.11 -15.63 -7.49
C ALA A 136 0.72 -15.15 -8.69
N ILE A 137 0.77 -13.84 -8.94
CA ILE A 137 1.53 -13.24 -10.03
C ILE A 137 2.99 -13.09 -9.60
N LYS A 138 3.90 -13.68 -10.39
CA LYS A 138 5.35 -13.64 -10.12
C LYS A 138 5.84 -12.20 -9.99
N GLY A 139 6.47 -11.89 -8.86
CA GLY A 139 7.00 -10.57 -8.55
C GLY A 139 6.05 -9.67 -7.76
N ILE A 140 4.82 -10.10 -7.50
CA ILE A 140 3.93 -9.50 -6.51
C ILE A 140 4.05 -10.27 -5.19
N GLY A 141 4.64 -9.62 -4.18
CA GLY A 141 4.66 -10.13 -2.80
C GLY A 141 3.51 -9.57 -1.95
N PRO A 142 3.34 -10.07 -0.71
CA PRO A 142 2.28 -9.61 0.20
C PRO A 142 2.26 -8.09 0.37
N TRP A 143 3.43 -7.46 0.58
CA TRP A 143 3.53 -6.00 0.70
C TRP A 143 2.96 -5.27 -0.53
N THR A 144 3.22 -5.73 -1.75
CA THR A 144 2.70 -5.11 -2.97
C THR A 144 1.18 -5.27 -3.06
N ALA A 145 0.65 -6.45 -2.74
CA ALA A 145 -0.78 -6.70 -2.72
C ALA A 145 -1.50 -5.83 -1.68
N GLU A 146 -0.96 -5.73 -0.47
CA GLU A 146 -1.55 -4.93 0.62
C GLU A 146 -1.50 -3.42 0.30
N ILE A 147 -0.39 -2.93 -0.26
CA ILE A 147 -0.28 -1.53 -0.69
C ILE A 147 -1.27 -1.20 -1.81
N TYR A 148 -1.46 -2.12 -2.76
CA TYR A 148 -2.47 -1.98 -3.80
C TYR A 148 -3.88 -1.92 -3.19
N LEU A 149 -4.25 -2.90 -2.35
CA LEU A 149 -5.58 -2.93 -1.74
C LEU A 149 -5.86 -1.69 -0.90
N MET A 150 -4.84 -1.17 -0.23
CA MET A 150 -5.01 0.00 0.61
C MET A 150 -5.18 1.29 -0.21
N PHE A 151 -4.32 1.54 -1.20
CA PHE A 151 -4.31 2.83 -1.92
C PHE A 151 -5.14 2.85 -3.20
N CYS A 152 -5.35 1.71 -3.84
CA CYS A 152 -6.19 1.60 -5.04
C CYS A 152 -7.62 1.21 -4.65
N ALA A 153 -7.77 0.21 -3.79
CA ALA A 153 -9.08 -0.29 -3.39
C ALA A 153 -9.64 0.37 -2.12
N GLY A 154 -8.89 1.22 -1.41
CA GLY A 154 -9.33 1.80 -0.14
C GLY A 154 -9.67 0.77 0.95
N HIS A 155 -9.12 -0.45 0.87
CA HIS A 155 -9.52 -1.58 1.72
C HIS A 155 -9.17 -1.27 3.19
N PRO A 156 -10.15 -1.36 4.14
CA PRO A 156 -9.94 -0.88 5.51
C PRO A 156 -9.09 -1.80 6.38
N ASP A 157 -8.99 -3.09 6.00
CA ASP A 157 -8.43 -4.13 6.86
C ASP A 157 -7.21 -4.86 6.26
N VAL A 158 -6.22 -4.09 5.81
CA VAL A 158 -4.88 -4.59 5.39
C VAL A 158 -3.78 -3.84 6.12
N PHE A 159 -2.63 -4.49 6.36
CA PHE A 159 -1.49 -3.86 7.04
C PHE A 159 -0.16 -4.32 6.43
N PRO A 160 0.52 -3.48 5.63
CA PRO A 160 1.81 -3.80 4.98
C PRO A 160 2.96 -4.07 5.94
N SER A 161 2.94 -5.20 6.65
CA SER A 161 3.84 -5.48 7.78
C SER A 161 5.32 -5.59 7.39
N GLY A 162 5.59 -5.80 6.09
CA GLY A 162 6.95 -5.75 5.53
C GLY A 162 7.53 -4.34 5.38
N ASP A 163 6.73 -3.29 5.58
CA ASP A 163 7.16 -1.91 5.43
C ASP A 163 8.08 -1.47 6.58
N LEU A 164 9.30 -1.04 6.25
CA LEU A 164 10.30 -0.68 7.24
C LEU A 164 9.89 0.56 8.06
N ALA A 165 9.21 1.53 7.44
CA ALA A 165 8.76 2.72 8.15
C ALA A 165 7.64 2.35 9.14
N LEU A 166 6.73 1.45 8.79
CA LEU A 166 5.73 0.93 9.72
C LEU A 166 6.37 0.18 10.89
N GLN A 167 7.34 -0.71 10.62
CA GLN A 167 8.05 -1.44 11.68
C GLN A 167 8.73 -0.49 12.67
N LYS A 168 9.39 0.55 12.17
CA LYS A 168 10.03 1.58 13.01
C LYS A 168 9.02 2.42 13.78
N ALA A 169 7.97 2.87 13.11
CA ALA A 169 6.92 3.69 13.71
C ALA A 169 6.20 2.96 14.84
N VAL A 170 5.86 1.68 14.64
CA VAL A 170 5.18 0.86 15.64
C VAL A 170 6.09 0.56 16.82
N ALA A 171 7.36 0.22 16.59
CA ALA A 171 8.33 0.01 17.67
C ALA A 171 8.43 1.25 18.56
N HIS A 172 8.60 2.42 17.95
CA HIS A 172 8.70 3.68 18.67
C HIS A 172 7.40 4.03 19.41
N ALA A 173 6.25 3.95 18.71
CA ALA A 173 4.96 4.33 19.28
C ALA A 173 4.51 3.44 20.44
N LEU A 174 4.83 2.15 20.39
CA LEU A 174 4.44 1.18 21.42
C LEU A 174 5.54 0.95 22.46
N GLY A 175 6.68 1.64 22.37
CA GLY A 175 7.81 1.48 23.27
C GLY A 175 8.41 0.07 23.25
N LEU A 176 8.49 -0.56 22.07
CA LEU A 176 9.10 -1.89 21.94
C LEU A 176 10.62 -1.77 22.02
N ASP A 177 11.26 -2.67 22.77
CA ASP A 177 12.71 -2.71 22.94
C ASP A 177 13.46 -2.89 21.61
N THR A 178 12.84 -3.61 20.67
CA THR A 178 13.41 -3.86 19.34
C THR A 178 12.37 -3.65 18.26
N ARG A 179 12.86 -3.36 17.04
CA ARG A 179 12.01 -3.24 15.86
C ARG A 179 11.43 -4.63 15.52
N PRO A 180 10.09 -4.79 15.48
CA PRO A 180 9.48 -6.06 15.19
C PRO A 180 9.75 -6.47 13.74
N ALA A 181 10.03 -7.75 13.52
CA ALA A 181 10.10 -8.31 12.17
C ALA A 181 8.69 -8.35 11.55
N ALA A 182 8.60 -8.56 10.23
CA ALA A 182 7.32 -8.51 9.52
C ALA A 182 6.26 -9.48 10.08
N ALA A 183 6.67 -10.69 10.50
CA ALA A 183 5.76 -11.68 11.09
C ALA A 183 5.23 -11.25 12.47
N GLU A 184 6.09 -10.68 13.30
CA GLU A 184 5.71 -10.16 14.62
C GLU A 184 4.81 -8.94 14.49
N LEU A 185 5.14 -8.02 13.59
CA LEU A 185 4.30 -6.85 13.30
C LEU A 185 2.94 -7.26 12.75
N ALA A 186 2.88 -8.29 11.89
CA ALA A 186 1.62 -8.84 11.42
C ALA A 186 0.77 -9.41 12.57
N ALA A 187 1.39 -10.03 13.58
CA ALA A 187 0.69 -10.50 14.77
C ALA A 187 0.15 -9.36 15.63
N ILE A 188 0.96 -8.32 15.86
CA ILE A 188 0.54 -7.09 16.57
C ILE A 188 -0.64 -6.44 15.85
N ALA A 189 -0.56 -6.32 14.52
CA ALA A 189 -1.57 -5.64 13.70
C ALA A 189 -2.94 -6.33 13.73
N LYS A 190 -3.04 -7.60 14.13
CA LYS A 190 -4.33 -8.29 14.30
C LYS A 190 -5.24 -7.60 15.30
N ALA A 191 -4.67 -6.98 16.35
CA ALA A 191 -5.44 -6.25 17.36
C ALA A 191 -6.20 -5.04 16.77
N TRP A 192 -5.78 -4.53 15.61
CA TRP A 192 -6.34 -3.35 14.97
C TRP A 192 -7.42 -3.66 13.93
N SER A 193 -7.71 -4.94 13.65
CA SER A 193 -8.81 -5.31 12.75
C SER A 193 -10.17 -4.85 13.33
N PRO A 194 -11.11 -4.30 12.52
CA PRO A 194 -11.09 -4.18 11.06
C PRO A 194 -10.52 -2.84 10.52
N HIS A 195 -9.71 -2.13 11.30
CA HIS A 195 -9.18 -0.79 10.99
C HIS A 195 -7.67 -0.79 10.67
N ARG A 196 -7.12 -1.93 10.25
CA ARG A 196 -5.67 -2.11 10.03
C ARG A 196 -5.08 -1.09 9.06
N ALA A 197 -5.77 -0.75 7.98
CA ALA A 197 -5.24 0.22 7.02
C ALA A 197 -5.23 1.66 7.58
N ALA A 198 -6.20 2.01 8.43
CA ALA A 198 -6.16 3.29 9.15
C ALA A 198 -5.00 3.34 10.15
N ALA A 199 -4.67 2.22 10.81
CA ALA A 199 -3.47 2.13 11.64
C ALA A 199 -2.20 2.35 10.80
N ALA A 200 -2.09 1.76 9.61
CA ALA A 200 -0.95 1.98 8.73
C ALA A 200 -0.81 3.46 8.30
N LEU A 201 -1.91 4.10 7.87
CA LEU A 201 -1.93 5.53 7.54
C LEU A 201 -1.49 6.40 8.73
N LEU A 202 -2.01 6.10 9.92
CA LEU A 202 -1.63 6.76 11.16
C LEU A 202 -0.13 6.62 11.45
N PHE A 203 0.43 5.40 11.39
CA PHE A 203 1.82 5.17 11.72
C PHE A 203 2.79 5.82 10.72
N TRP A 204 2.46 5.85 9.42
CA TRP A 204 3.28 6.63 8.48
C TRP A 204 3.21 8.13 8.75
N ARG A 205 2.02 8.67 9.08
CA ARG A 205 1.88 10.08 9.41
C ARG A 205 2.65 10.44 10.68
N TYR A 206 2.53 9.60 11.70
CA TYR A 206 3.27 9.67 12.96
C TYR A 206 4.78 9.65 12.71
N PHE A 207 5.26 8.69 11.91
CA PHE A 207 6.67 8.58 11.54
C PHE A 207 7.20 9.85 10.88
N ALA A 208 6.45 10.43 9.93
CA ALA A 208 6.81 11.71 9.32
C ALA A 208 6.86 12.85 10.35
N ALA A 209 5.84 12.94 11.21
CA ALA A 209 5.73 13.98 12.23
C ALA A 209 6.86 13.95 13.27
N ILE A 210 7.36 12.76 13.61
CA ILE A 210 8.47 12.59 14.57
C ILE A 210 9.81 12.89 13.91
N ARG A 211 10.02 12.41 12.67
CA ARG A 211 11.24 12.72 11.94
C ARG A 211 11.46 14.23 11.75
N GLU A 212 10.37 14.98 11.54
CA GLU A 212 10.41 16.45 11.42
C GLU A 212 10.70 17.14 12.75
N ARG A 213 10.11 16.68 13.85
CA ARG A 213 10.21 17.34 15.17
C ARG A 213 11.47 16.99 15.95
N GLU A 214 11.84 15.72 15.93
CA GLU A 214 12.83 15.18 16.86
C GLU A 214 14.17 14.88 16.15
N GLY A 215 14.24 15.06 14.82
CA GLY A 215 15.45 14.78 14.04
C GLY A 215 15.92 13.33 14.11
N ILE A 216 15.08 12.43 14.65
CA ILE A 216 15.45 11.04 14.92
C ILE A 216 15.58 10.28 13.62
N ALA A 217 16.75 9.70 13.38
CA ALA A 217 16.93 8.63 12.44
C ALA A 217 16.38 7.33 13.06
N LEU A 218 15.05 7.18 13.07
CA LEU A 218 14.41 5.90 13.35
C LEU A 218 14.79 4.90 12.28
#